data_AF-A0A267WJ31-F1
#
_entry.id   AF-A0A267WJ31-F1
#
_cell.length_a   1.000
_cell.length_b   1.000
_cell.length_c   1.000
_cell.angle_alpha   90.00
_cell.angle_beta   90.00
_cell.angle_gamma   90.00
#
_symmetry.space_group_name_H-M   'P 1'
#
loop_
_entity.id
_entity.type
_entity.pdbx_description
1 polymer ?
#
loop_
_entity_poly.entity_id
_entity_poly.type
_entity_poly.pdbx_seq_one_letter_code
_entity_poly.pdbx_strand_id
1 'polypeptide(L)'
;MQRINRYPSPLTPLVNDGTGDISHGDYDVAIDNVEAGTYVFAADVQNSGTQTGINVMLFDSAWKPLFSSNKIGHVKTTLTLKKPDRVRIRPNQAGVTISNVIVERADTYDPAVGGGASGLLHRADRALLALSLGVVA
;
A
#
# COMPACT_ATOMS: atom_id res chain seq x y z
N MET A 1 2.62 15.21 -8.45
CA MET A 1 2.18 14.66 -7.15
C MET A 1 1.34 13.42 -7.43
N GLN A 2 1.85 12.22 -7.14
CA GLN A 2 1.05 11.00 -7.25
C GLN A 2 0.62 10.55 -5.86
N ARG A 3 -0.66 10.18 -5.76
CA ARG A 3 -1.34 9.79 -4.52
C ARG A 3 -0.61 8.66 -3.82
N ILE A 4 -0.60 8.73 -2.49
CA ILE A 4 -0.58 7.57 -1.62
C ILE A 4 -1.81 6.73 -2.00
N ASN A 5 -1.65 5.74 -2.88
CA ASN A 5 -2.72 4.82 -3.24
C ASN A 5 -2.89 3.80 -2.10
N ARG A 6 -3.48 4.26 -0.99
CA ARG A 6 -3.86 3.40 0.15
C ARG A 6 -5.12 2.62 -0.20
N TYR A 7 -4.94 1.48 -0.86
CA TYR A 7 -6.04 0.60 -1.26
C TYR A 7 -5.72 -0.85 -0.97
N PRO A 8 -6.49 -1.54 -0.13
CA PRO A 8 -7.69 -1.05 0.55
C PRO A 8 -7.36 -0.27 1.83
N SER A 9 -8.29 0.61 2.23
CA SER A 9 -8.24 1.28 3.53
C SER A 9 -8.47 0.25 4.67
N PRO A 10 -8.10 0.56 5.93
CA PRO A 10 -8.35 -0.35 7.05
C PRO A 10 -9.84 -0.48 7.37
N LEU A 11 -10.68 0.46 6.93
CA LEU A 11 -12.14 0.41 7.10
C LEU A 11 -12.83 -0.47 6.05
N THR A 12 -12.15 -0.74 4.94
CA THR A 12 -12.67 -1.53 3.82
C THR A 12 -11.58 -2.49 3.35
N PRO A 13 -11.12 -3.40 4.21
CA PRO A 13 -9.97 -4.25 3.90
C PRO A 13 -10.32 -5.28 2.81
N LEU A 14 -9.29 -5.82 2.18
CA LEU A 14 -9.41 -6.94 1.24
C LEU A 14 -9.49 -8.21 2.05
N VAL A 15 -10.64 -8.85 2.06
CA VAL A 15 -10.88 -10.08 2.82
C VAL A 15 -11.04 -11.22 1.84
N ASN A 16 -10.20 -12.23 1.95
CA ASN A 16 -10.45 -13.51 1.28
C ASN A 16 -11.23 -14.40 2.24
N ASP A 17 -12.54 -14.49 2.07
CA ASP A 17 -13.41 -15.38 2.85
C ASP A 17 -13.54 -16.78 2.23
N GLY A 18 -12.85 -17.04 1.12
CA GLY A 18 -12.86 -18.31 0.40
C GLY A 18 -14.08 -18.53 -0.49
N THR A 19 -14.97 -17.54 -0.67
CA THR A 19 -16.23 -17.70 -1.41
C THR A 19 -16.20 -17.19 -2.86
N GLY A 20 -15.20 -16.40 -3.23
CA GLY A 20 -15.02 -15.73 -4.52
C GLY A 20 -13.95 -16.39 -5.38
N ASP A 21 -13.86 -15.97 -6.65
CA ASP A 21 -12.91 -16.54 -7.60
C ASP A 21 -11.45 -16.24 -7.20
N ILE A 22 -10.83 -17.26 -6.61
CA ILE A 22 -9.41 -17.25 -6.24
C ILE A 22 -8.50 -17.30 -7.46
N SER A 23 -9.01 -17.55 -8.66
CA SER A 23 -8.19 -17.64 -9.85
C SER A 23 -7.73 -16.24 -10.29
N HIS A 24 -8.65 -15.24 -10.31
CA HIS A 24 -8.34 -13.99 -11.02
C HIS A 24 -8.85 -12.66 -10.48
N GLY A 25 -9.55 -12.51 -9.34
CA GLY A 25 -9.69 -11.14 -8.82
C GLY A 25 -10.85 -10.69 -7.97
N ASP A 26 -11.70 -11.58 -7.47
CA ASP A 26 -12.79 -11.09 -6.60
C ASP A 26 -12.27 -10.37 -5.33
N TYR A 27 -10.99 -10.58 -5.02
CA TYR A 27 -10.28 -9.95 -3.91
C TYR A 27 -8.94 -9.34 -4.32
N ASP A 28 -8.77 -8.79 -5.52
CA ASP A 28 -7.52 -8.08 -5.85
C ASP A 28 -7.70 -6.56 -5.92
N VAL A 29 -6.63 -5.85 -5.56
CA VAL A 29 -6.49 -4.43 -5.84
C VAL A 29 -5.50 -4.28 -6.96
N ALA A 30 -5.97 -3.75 -8.08
CA ALA A 30 -5.17 -3.34 -9.21
C ALA A 30 -4.74 -1.87 -9.08
N ILE A 31 -3.46 -1.61 -9.28
CA ILE A 31 -2.92 -0.27 -9.50
C ILE A 31 -2.44 -0.23 -10.94
N ASP A 32 -3.18 0.49 -11.77
CA ASP A 32 -2.91 0.63 -13.21
C ASP A 32 -1.94 1.78 -13.49
N ASN A 33 -1.34 1.74 -14.69
CA ASN A 33 -0.47 2.79 -15.22
C ASN A 33 0.73 3.11 -14.31
N VAL A 34 1.27 2.11 -13.62
CA VAL A 34 2.48 2.26 -12.80
C VAL A 34 3.67 2.34 -13.75
N GLU A 35 4.41 3.45 -13.73
CA GLU A 35 5.57 3.64 -14.59
C GLU A 35 6.71 2.67 -14.26
N ALA A 36 7.64 2.48 -15.19
CA ALA A 36 8.91 1.79 -14.90
C ALA A 36 9.65 2.49 -13.76
N GLY A 37 10.30 1.72 -12.89
CA GLY A 37 11.04 2.25 -11.75
C GLY A 37 11.03 1.32 -10.54
N THR A 38 11.67 1.78 -9.47
CA THR A 38 11.72 1.07 -8.19
C THR A 38 10.65 1.61 -7.26
N TYR A 39 9.88 0.70 -6.68
CA TYR A 39 8.75 0.99 -5.81
C TYR A 39 8.91 0.27 -4.47
N VAL A 40 8.43 0.91 -3.42
CA VAL A 40 8.21 0.28 -2.13
C VAL A 40 6.76 -0.18 -2.08
N PHE A 41 6.58 -1.47 -1.81
CA PHE A 41 5.30 -2.03 -1.39
C PHE A 41 5.29 -2.19 0.12
N ALA A 42 4.21 -1.76 0.77
CA ALA A 42 3.93 -2.09 2.16
C ALA A 42 2.46 -2.48 2.32
N ALA A 43 2.14 -3.34 3.28
CA ALA A 43 0.76 -3.68 3.63
C ALA A 43 0.68 -4.27 5.04
N ASP A 44 -0.48 -4.09 5.68
CA ASP A 44 -0.80 -4.78 6.92
C ASP A 44 -1.61 -6.03 6.62
N VAL A 45 -1.06 -7.17 7.05
CA VAL A 45 -1.63 -8.50 6.82
C VAL A 45 -2.13 -9.06 8.14
N GLN A 46 -3.37 -9.51 8.15
CA GLN A 46 -3.98 -10.23 9.28
C GLN A 46 -4.49 -11.58 8.79
N ASN A 47 -4.50 -12.59 9.66
CA ASN A 47 -5.21 -13.85 9.41
C ASN A 47 -5.93 -14.31 10.68
N SER A 48 -6.82 -15.31 10.57
CA SER A 48 -7.61 -15.81 11.70
C SER A 48 -6.86 -16.78 12.63
N GLY A 49 -5.52 -16.79 12.58
CA GLY A 49 -4.61 -17.51 13.48
C GLY A 49 -4.33 -18.97 13.12
N THR A 50 -5.12 -19.59 12.24
CA THR A 50 -5.00 -21.02 11.90
C THR A 50 -4.39 -21.26 10.51
N GLN A 51 -4.31 -20.25 9.65
CA GLN A 51 -3.73 -20.42 8.33
C GLN A 51 -2.20 -20.48 8.39
N THR A 52 -1.65 -21.48 7.70
CA THR A 52 -0.22 -21.60 7.41
C THR A 52 -0.02 -21.45 5.89
N GLY A 53 0.95 -20.65 5.46
CA GLY A 53 1.26 -20.47 4.03
C GLY A 53 1.40 -19.02 3.59
N ILE A 54 1.34 -18.79 2.28
CA ILE A 54 1.51 -17.46 1.67
C ILE A 54 0.23 -16.65 1.91
N ASN A 55 0.36 -15.53 2.64
CA ASN A 55 -0.76 -14.66 2.99
C ASN A 55 -1.00 -13.58 1.92
N VAL A 56 0.06 -12.91 1.47
CA VAL A 56 -0.01 -11.83 0.47
C VAL A 56 0.84 -12.15 -0.74
N MET A 57 0.32 -11.80 -1.92
CA MET A 57 1.06 -11.87 -3.18
C MET A 57 0.88 -10.60 -4.00
N LEU A 58 1.96 -10.23 -4.70
CA LEU A 58 1.98 -9.17 -5.69
C LEU A 58 2.25 -9.77 -7.06
N PHE A 59 1.56 -9.26 -8.08
CA PHE A 59 1.71 -9.70 -9.46
C PHE A 59 1.86 -8.53 -10.42
N ASP A 60 2.49 -8.81 -11.56
CA ASP A 60 2.43 -7.94 -12.74
C ASP A 60 1.11 -8.12 -13.51
N SER A 61 0.97 -7.42 -14.64
CA SER A 61 -0.22 -7.53 -15.49
C SER A 61 -0.46 -8.94 -16.04
N ALA A 62 0.58 -9.76 -16.17
CA ALA A 62 0.56 -11.11 -16.70
C ALA A 62 0.41 -12.19 -15.61
N TRP A 63 0.05 -11.79 -14.38
CA TRP A 63 -0.07 -12.70 -13.22
C TRP A 63 1.24 -13.42 -12.88
N LYS A 64 2.39 -12.85 -13.23
CA LYS A 64 3.67 -13.36 -12.75
C LYS A 64 3.94 -12.82 -11.34
N PRO A 65 4.29 -13.69 -10.38
CA PRO A 65 4.53 -13.25 -9.02
C PRO A 65 5.76 -12.35 -8.97
N LEU A 66 5.58 -11.16 -8.41
CA LEU A 66 6.64 -10.19 -8.12
C LEU A 66 7.14 -10.32 -6.68
N PHE A 67 6.25 -10.68 -5.76
CA PHE A 67 6.54 -10.87 -4.35
C PHE A 67 5.48 -11.75 -3.67
N SER A 68 5.88 -12.47 -2.64
CA SER A 68 4.98 -13.21 -1.75
C SER A 68 5.49 -13.16 -0.31
N SER A 69 4.57 -13.23 0.65
CA SER A 69 4.93 -13.32 2.07
C SER A 69 3.94 -14.16 2.86
N ASN A 70 4.47 -14.98 3.78
CA ASN A 70 3.73 -15.70 4.80
C ASN A 70 3.67 -14.94 6.15
N LYS A 71 4.14 -13.70 6.18
CA LYS A 71 4.19 -12.89 7.40
C LYS A 71 2.79 -12.38 7.77
N ILE A 72 2.53 -12.33 9.06
CA ILE A 72 1.40 -11.63 9.69
C ILE A 72 1.92 -10.32 10.29
N GLY A 73 1.13 -9.26 10.23
CA GLY A 73 1.51 -7.90 10.61
C GLY A 73 2.02 -7.09 9.42
N HIS A 74 2.88 -6.11 9.69
CA HIS A 74 3.38 -5.21 8.66
C HIS A 74 4.38 -5.91 7.73
N VAL A 75 4.05 -5.97 6.44
CA VAL A 75 4.88 -6.49 5.35
C VAL A 75 5.39 -5.33 4.53
N LYS A 76 6.68 -5.36 4.17
CA LYS A 76 7.31 -4.35 3.32
C LYS A 76 8.33 -5.00 2.39
N THR A 77 8.35 -4.59 1.14
CA THR A 77 9.38 -5.00 0.17
C THR A 77 9.64 -3.87 -0.84
N THR A 78 10.74 -4.00 -1.57
CA THR A 78 11.08 -3.13 -2.68
C THR A 78 11.06 -3.96 -3.96
N LEU A 79 10.43 -3.45 -5.02
CA LEU A 79 10.34 -4.13 -6.31
C LEU A 79 10.66 -3.17 -7.45
N THR A 80 11.22 -3.69 -8.54
CA THR A 80 11.56 -2.90 -9.73
C THR A 80 10.72 -3.34 -10.92
N LEU A 81 9.97 -2.40 -11.48
CA LEU A 81 9.20 -2.57 -12.72
C LEU A 81 10.04 -2.10 -13.89
N LYS A 82 10.22 -2.97 -14.90
CA LYS A 82 11.07 -2.69 -16.07
C LYS A 82 10.40 -1.83 -17.15
N LYS A 83 9.07 -1.78 -17.13
CA LYS A 83 8.23 -1.06 -18.09
C LYS A 83 6.98 -0.57 -17.35
N PRO A 84 6.25 0.41 -17.90
CA PRO A 84 4.94 0.74 -17.40
C PRO A 84 4.06 -0.51 -17.36
N ASP A 85 3.35 -0.71 -16.25
CA ASP A 85 2.58 -1.92 -16.02
C ASP A 85 1.45 -1.72 -15.00
N ARG A 86 0.63 -2.75 -14.83
CA ARG A 86 -0.32 -2.88 -13.72
C ARG A 86 0.30 -3.76 -12.64
N VAL A 87 0.19 -3.33 -11.38
CA VAL A 87 0.48 -4.17 -10.20
C VAL A 87 -0.82 -4.63 -9.59
N ARG A 88 -0.89 -5.90 -9.20
CA ARG A 88 -2.04 -6.47 -8.47
C ARG A 88 -1.61 -6.97 -7.11
N ILE A 89 -2.41 -6.69 -6.09
CA ILE A 89 -2.19 -7.14 -4.71
C ILE A 89 -3.38 -7.98 -4.28
N ARG A 90 -3.13 -9.14 -3.66
CA ARG A 90 -4.20 -10.02 -3.19
C ARG A 90 -3.88 -10.78 -1.90
N PRO A 91 -4.89 -11.04 -1.04
CA PRO A 91 -4.87 -12.13 -0.10
C PRO A 91 -4.88 -13.46 -0.86
N ASN A 92 -3.98 -14.36 -0.48
CA ASN A 92 -3.75 -15.60 -1.21
C ASN A 92 -4.38 -16.83 -0.54
N GLN A 93 -4.91 -16.70 0.67
CA GLN A 93 -5.57 -17.78 1.41
C GLN A 93 -6.85 -17.31 2.08
N ALA A 94 -7.80 -18.23 2.25
CA ALA A 94 -9.04 -17.97 2.98
C ALA A 94 -8.75 -17.61 4.44
N GLY A 95 -9.43 -16.60 4.97
CA GLY A 95 -9.21 -16.01 6.29
C GLY A 95 -8.07 -14.99 6.34
N VAL A 96 -7.42 -14.68 5.21
CA VAL A 96 -6.43 -13.59 5.15
C VAL A 96 -7.12 -12.27 4.82
N THR A 97 -6.74 -11.24 5.58
CA THR A 97 -7.17 -9.86 5.40
C THR A 97 -5.95 -8.99 5.11
N ILE A 98 -6.04 -8.13 4.10
CA ILE A 98 -5.01 -7.16 3.76
C ILE A 98 -5.59 -5.74 3.83
N SER A 99 -4.84 -4.83 4.43
CA SER A 99 -5.22 -3.42 4.55
C SER A 99 -3.98 -2.52 4.49
N ASN A 100 -4.20 -1.20 4.45
CA ASN A 100 -3.13 -0.20 4.48
C ASN A 100 -2.04 -0.46 3.43
N VAL A 101 -2.44 -0.96 2.26
CA VAL A 101 -1.49 -1.23 1.18
C VAL A 101 -0.94 0.08 0.66
N ILE A 102 0.35 0.14 0.42
CA ILE A 102 1.05 1.29 -0.12
C ILE A 102 1.93 0.79 -1.24
N VAL A 103 1.81 1.44 -2.39
CA VAL A 103 2.73 1.28 -3.51
C VAL A 103 3.16 2.68 -3.92
N GLU A 104 4.43 2.99 -3.69
CA GLU A 104 5.00 4.32 -3.90
C GLU A 104 6.39 4.20 -4.49
N ARG A 105 6.83 5.17 -5.29
CA ARG A 105 8.21 5.19 -5.79
C ARG A 105 9.19 5.25 -4.62
N ALA A 106 10.29 4.52 -4.74
CA ALA A 106 11.25 4.37 -3.66
C ALA A 106 11.95 5.68 -3.29
N ASP A 107 12.13 6.60 -4.23
CA ASP A 107 12.71 7.93 -4.03
C ASP A 107 11.76 8.91 -3.30
N THR A 108 10.47 8.58 -3.23
CA THR A 108 9.44 9.38 -2.53
C THR A 108 8.98 8.76 -1.21
N TYR A 109 9.38 7.52 -0.92
CA TYR A 109 8.92 6.81 0.27
C TYR A 109 9.60 7.31 1.56
N ASP A 110 8.80 7.79 2.52
CA ASP A 110 9.28 8.15 3.87
C ASP A 110 8.89 7.09 4.91
N PRO A 111 9.86 6.36 5.52
CA PRO A 111 9.56 5.35 6.53
C PRO A 111 8.94 5.91 7.82
N ALA A 112 9.20 7.17 8.19
CA ALA A 112 8.73 7.76 9.45
C ALA A 112 7.21 7.96 9.49
N VAL A 113 6.58 8.09 8.31
CA VAL A 113 5.12 8.26 8.16
C VAL A 113 4.46 7.04 7.51
N GLY A 114 5.24 5.97 7.30
CA GLY A 114 4.79 4.75 6.62
C GLY A 114 4.50 4.97 5.14
N GLY A 115 5.22 5.85 4.46
CA GLY A 115 5.00 6.25 3.07
C GLY A 115 4.57 7.72 2.95
N GLY A 116 5.07 8.40 1.92
CA GLY A 116 4.71 9.75 1.55
C GLY A 116 5.88 10.73 1.43
N ALA A 117 6.01 11.30 0.24
CA ALA A 117 6.61 12.61 0.00
C ALA A 117 5.82 13.79 0.62
N SER A 118 5.07 13.58 1.71
CA SER A 118 4.21 14.60 2.36
C SER A 118 4.54 14.86 3.83
N GLY A 119 5.71 14.43 4.32
CA GLY A 119 6.24 14.88 5.61
C GLY A 119 6.56 16.39 5.67
N LEU A 120 6.62 17.09 4.51
CA LEU A 120 6.94 18.52 4.45
C LEU A 120 5.72 19.45 4.53
N LEU A 121 4.49 18.98 4.29
CA LEU A 121 3.31 19.84 4.44
C LEU A 121 2.78 19.90 5.88
N HIS A 122 3.12 18.94 6.75
CA HIS A 122 2.73 19.03 8.16
C HIS A 122 3.74 19.79 9.05
N ARG A 123 4.93 20.14 8.53
CA ARG A 123 5.90 20.97 9.27
C ARG A 123 5.78 22.47 8.96
N ALA A 124 5.06 22.85 7.91
CA ALA A 124 4.84 24.25 7.55
C ALA A 124 3.68 24.92 8.33
N ASP A 125 2.75 24.16 8.91
CA ASP A 125 1.62 24.72 9.69
C ASP A 125 1.89 24.87 11.20
N ARG A 126 3.13 24.72 11.66
CA ARG A 126 3.51 24.96 13.07
C ARG A 126 4.58 26.03 13.27
N ALA A 127 4.74 26.93 12.31
CA ALA A 127 5.61 28.10 12.43
C ALA A 127 4.96 29.35 11.84
N LEU A 128 3.69 29.63 12.13
CA LEU A 128 3.08 30.93 11.78
C LEU A 128 1.85 31.27 12.64
N LEU A 129 1.95 31.23 13.97
CA LEU A 129 0.93 31.83 14.84
C LEU A 129 1.54 32.37 16.16
N ALA A 130 2.17 33.54 16.04
CA ALA A 130 2.26 34.65 17.00
C ALA A 130 3.30 35.62 16.40
N LEU A 131 3.01 36.85 16.00
CA LEU A 131 2.08 37.83 16.51
C LEU A 131 1.88 38.88 15.40
N SER A 132 0.65 39.07 14.92
CA SER A 132 0.28 40.29 14.19
C SER A 132 -1.14 40.70 14.56
N LEU A 133 -1.26 41.51 15.61
CA LEU A 133 -2.40 42.42 15.77
C LEU A 133 -1.82 43.83 15.80
N GLY A 134 -2.02 44.57 14.71
CA GLY A 134 -2.02 46.02 14.73
C GLY A 134 -3.47 46.49 14.64
N VAL A 135 -3.91 47.36 15.55
CA VAL A 135 -5.01 48.30 15.31
C VAL A 135 -4.69 49.62 15.98
N VAL A 136 -4.76 50.66 15.16
CA VAL A 136 -4.78 52.09 15.45
C VAL A 136 -6.06 52.45 16.20
N ALA A 137 -5.94 53.23 17.27
CA ALA A 137 -6.92 54.24 17.72
C ALA A 137 -6.18 55.32 18.50
#